data_AF-A0A2P1MZ03-F1
#
_entry.id   AF-A0A2P1MZ03-F1
#
_cell.length_a   1.000
_cell.length_b   1.000
_cell.length_c   1.000
_cell.angle_alpha   90.00
_cell.angle_beta   90.00
_cell.angle_gamma   90.00
#
_symmetry.space_group_name_H-M   'P 1'
#
loop_
_entity.id
_entity.type
_entity.pdbx_description
1 polymer ?
#
loop_
_entity_poly.entity_id
_entity_poly.type
_entity_poly.pdbx_seq_one_letter_code
_entity_poly.pdbx_strand_id
1 'polypeptide(L)'
;IKYLYQRNGIGQYSFNTLFKLHWLKTHRPDVFQKMAKFVFISSMLTQRLTGQFTTDHTMAGTSMMTNLTSGNWDPLILASLGLSNNHFPPMRYAGEKVGKLRTPLAQKWGLNPVP
;
A
#
# COMPACT_ATOMS: atom_id res chain seq x y z
N ILE A 1 21.01 6.58 6.97
CA ILE A 1 20.53 7.27 5.73
C ILE A 1 20.89 6.46 4.48
N LYS A 2 22.18 6.24 4.18
CA LYS A 2 22.66 5.50 2.98
C LYS A 2 22.00 4.12 2.79
N TYR A 3 21.88 3.34 3.87
CA TYR A 3 21.30 1.99 3.82
C TYR A 3 19.87 1.96 3.25
N LEU A 4 18.98 2.83 3.73
CA LEU A 4 17.58 2.83 3.31
C LEU A 4 17.43 3.27 1.85
N TYR A 5 18.18 4.32 1.47
CA TYR A 5 18.21 4.79 0.09
C TYR A 5 18.72 3.73 -0.89
N GLN A 6 19.78 2.99 -0.54
CA GLN A 6 20.31 1.92 -1.39
C GLN A 6 19.31 0.77 -1.65
N ARG A 7 18.34 0.57 -0.75
CA ARG A 7 17.35 -0.51 -0.88
C ARG A 7 16.13 -0.09 -1.67
N ASN A 8 15.67 1.15 -1.55
CA ASN A 8 14.39 1.59 -2.13
C ASN A 8 14.50 2.76 -3.14
N GLY A 9 15.63 3.46 -3.21
CA GLY A 9 15.86 4.57 -4.15
C GLY A 9 15.14 5.88 -3.82
N ILE A 10 14.50 5.98 -2.64
CA ILE A 10 13.66 7.11 -2.25
C ILE A 10 14.40 7.99 -1.24
N GLY A 11 14.42 9.30 -1.52
CA GLY A 11 14.91 10.32 -0.59
C GLY A 11 14.11 10.32 0.71
N GLN A 12 14.74 10.68 1.82
CA GLN A 12 14.11 10.63 3.14
C GLN A 12 13.31 11.90 3.40
N TYR A 13 12.00 11.86 3.17
CA TYR A 13 11.10 12.96 3.49
C TYR A 13 10.09 12.54 4.53
N SER A 14 9.76 13.44 5.46
CA SER A 14 8.85 13.15 6.58
C SER A 14 7.46 12.65 6.13
N PHE A 15 7.05 12.95 4.90
CA PHE A 15 5.77 12.51 4.35
C PHE A 15 5.76 11.06 3.85
N ASN A 16 6.91 10.40 3.69
CA ASN A 16 6.97 9.02 3.23
C ASN A 16 6.31 8.07 4.25
N THR A 17 5.68 7.01 3.74
CA THR A 17 4.85 6.09 4.52
C THR A 17 5.59 5.42 5.68
N LEU A 18 6.84 5.03 5.49
CA LEU A 18 7.66 4.41 6.52
C LEU A 18 7.71 5.25 7.81
N PHE A 19 7.89 6.57 7.71
CA PHE A 19 7.96 7.44 8.88
C PHE A 19 6.60 7.60 9.57
N LYS A 20 5.51 7.61 8.81
CA LYS A 20 4.15 7.64 9.36
C LYS A 20 3.83 6.37 10.14
N LEU A 21 4.21 5.20 9.61
CA LEU A 21 4.05 3.91 10.29
C LEU A 21 4.92 3.81 11.53
N HIS A 22 6.17 4.29 11.45
CA HIS A 22 7.04 4.38 12.63
C HIS A 22 6.44 5.29 13.70
N TRP A 23 5.92 6.46 13.31
CA TRP A 23 5.27 7.37 14.24
C TRP A 23 4.06 6.73 14.91
N LEU A 24 3.20 6.03 14.15
CA LEU A 24 2.05 5.29 14.69
C LEU A 24 2.49 4.21 15.68
N LYS A 25 3.52 3.43 15.35
CA LYS A 25 4.07 2.42 16.26
C LYS A 25 4.51 3.02 17.60
N THR A 26 5.14 4.19 17.56
CA THR A 26 5.70 4.85 18.76
C THR A 26 4.65 5.61 19.56
N HIS A 27 3.74 6.33 18.90
CA HIS A 27 2.84 7.30 19.57
C HIS A 27 1.39 6.84 19.65
N ARG A 28 0.98 5.90 18.80
CA ARG A 28 -0.36 5.29 18.77
C ARG A 28 -0.28 3.77 18.64
N PRO A 29 0.44 3.09 19.57
CA PRO A 29 0.65 1.65 19.50
C PRO A 29 -0.67 0.87 19.52
N ASP A 30 -1.71 1.41 20.16
CA ASP A 30 -3.07 0.86 20.18
C ASP A 30 -3.66 0.71 18.77
N VAL A 31 -3.45 1.71 17.91
CA VAL A 31 -3.90 1.69 16.51
C VAL A 31 -3.00 0.80 15.69
N PHE A 32 -1.68 0.92 15.86
CA PHE A 32 -0.70 0.17 15.08
C PHE A 32 -0.84 -1.34 15.29
N GLN A 33 -1.05 -1.80 16.53
CA GLN A 33 -1.21 -3.23 16.85
C GLN A 33 -2.55 -3.80 16.38
N LYS A 34 -3.63 -3.01 16.38
CA LYS A 34 -4.95 -3.44 15.90
C LYS A 34 -5.09 -3.40 14.38
N MET A 35 -4.12 -2.82 13.68
CA MET A 35 -4.15 -2.68 12.22
C MET A 35 -4.00 -4.04 11.54
N ALA A 36 -5.05 -4.48 10.84
CA ALA A 36 -4.96 -5.67 9.99
C ALA A 36 -4.18 -5.39 8.68
N LYS A 37 -4.42 -4.23 8.06
CA LYS A 37 -3.79 -3.82 6.79
C LYS A 37 -3.54 -2.31 6.76
N PHE A 38 -2.41 -1.89 6.20
CA PHE A 38 -2.19 -0.54 5.72
C PHE A 38 -2.59 -0.44 4.25
N VAL A 39 -3.31 0.61 3.88
CA VAL A 39 -3.80 0.83 2.51
C VAL A 39 -3.48 2.25 2.03
N PHE A 40 -3.12 2.39 0.77
CA PHE A 40 -2.92 3.70 0.13
C PHE A 40 -4.26 4.26 -0.33
N ILE A 41 -4.31 5.56 -0.65
CA ILE A 41 -5.53 6.21 -1.13
C ILE A 41 -6.03 5.52 -2.41
N SER A 42 -5.14 5.19 -3.36
CA SER A 42 -5.50 4.44 -4.57
C SER A 42 -6.13 3.08 -4.23
N SER A 43 -5.56 2.34 -3.27
CA SER A 43 -6.10 1.08 -2.76
C SER A 43 -7.51 1.25 -2.18
N MET A 44 -7.75 2.33 -1.43
CA MET A 44 -9.07 2.62 -0.85
C MET A 44 -10.11 2.92 -1.94
N LEU A 45 -9.73 3.66 -2.98
CA LEU A 45 -10.60 3.93 -4.12
C LEU A 45 -10.93 2.64 -4.86
N THR A 46 -9.92 1.83 -5.19
CA THR A 46 -10.11 0.52 -5.83
C THR A 46 -11.03 -0.38 -5.02
N GLN A 47 -10.87 -0.44 -3.70
CA GLN A 47 -11.74 -1.25 -2.84
C GLN A 47 -13.17 -0.71 -2.81
N ARG A 48 -13.38 0.60 -2.78
CA ARG A 48 -14.72 1.18 -2.83
C ARG A 48 -15.43 0.89 -4.16
N LEU A 49 -14.68 0.93 -5.26
CA LEU A 49 -15.21 0.72 -6.61
C LEU A 49 -15.47 -0.76 -6.92
N THR A 50 -14.56 -1.65 -6.52
CA THR A 50 -14.55 -3.05 -6.98
C THR A 50 -14.78 -4.06 -5.84
N GLY A 51 -14.62 -3.63 -4.59
CA GLY A 51 -14.59 -4.50 -3.42
C GLY A 51 -13.27 -5.22 -3.16
N GLN A 52 -12.28 -5.08 -4.04
CA GLN A 52 -10.99 -5.73 -3.91
C GLN A 52 -9.95 -4.78 -3.30
N PHE A 53 -9.19 -5.27 -2.33
CA PHE A 53 -8.01 -4.56 -1.83
C PHE A 53 -6.80 -4.88 -2.71
N THR A 54 -6.10 -3.85 -3.16
CA THR A 54 -4.84 -3.97 -3.91
C THR A 54 -3.85 -2.91 -3.47
N THR A 55 -2.58 -3.08 -3.80
CA THR A 55 -1.56 -2.05 -3.68
C THR A 55 -0.96 -1.82 -5.05
N ASP A 56 -1.05 -0.59 -5.56
CA ASP A 56 -0.39 -0.22 -6.79
C ASP A 56 1.14 -0.21 -6.59
N HIS A 57 1.89 -0.84 -7.51
CA HIS A 57 3.36 -0.94 -7.42
C HIS A 57 4.05 0.44 -7.38
N THR A 58 3.57 1.41 -8.15
CA THR A 58 4.13 2.77 -8.16
C THR A 58 3.93 3.44 -6.81
N MET A 59 2.73 3.33 -6.23
CA MET A 59 2.43 3.83 -4.88
C MET A 59 3.26 3.12 -3.81
N ALA A 60 3.41 1.80 -3.87
CA ALA A 60 4.30 1.06 -2.98
C ALA A 60 5.74 1.56 -3.08
N GLY A 61 6.22 1.86 -4.30
CA GLY A 61 7.55 2.41 -4.54
C GLY A 61 7.83 3.71 -3.77
N THR A 62 6.83 4.58 -3.60
CA THR A 62 6.99 5.84 -2.84
C THR A 62 7.11 5.67 -1.32
N SER A 63 6.86 4.45 -0.81
CA SER A 63 6.66 4.20 0.62
C SER A 63 7.94 4.11 1.45
N MET A 64 9.09 3.94 0.78
CA MET A 64 10.40 3.54 1.35
C MET A 64 10.48 2.10 1.89
N MET A 65 9.45 1.28 1.70
CA MET A 65 9.39 -0.09 2.21
C MET A 65 9.53 -1.18 1.15
N THR A 66 9.79 -0.81 -0.11
CA THR A 66 10.04 -1.74 -1.21
C THR A 66 11.53 -1.92 -1.47
N ASN A 67 11.88 -2.99 -2.18
CA ASN A 67 13.23 -3.28 -2.60
C ASN A 67 13.36 -3.01 -4.12
N LEU A 68 14.36 -2.21 -4.51
CA LEU A 68 14.60 -1.79 -5.90
C LEU A 68 14.79 -2.95 -6.86
N THR A 69 15.54 -3.98 -6.45
CA THR A 69 15.85 -5.12 -7.32
C THR A 69 14.63 -6.00 -7.56
N SER A 70 13.86 -6.27 -6.50
CA SER A 70 12.70 -7.17 -6.62
C SER A 70 11.39 -6.47 -7.01
N GLY A 71 11.30 -5.15 -6.85
CA GLY A 71 10.05 -4.39 -7.00
C GLY A 71 8.98 -4.69 -5.94
N ASN A 72 9.29 -5.55 -4.96
CA ASN A 72 8.35 -6.03 -3.94
C ASN A 72 8.63 -5.39 -2.57
N TRP A 73 7.76 -5.67 -1.59
CA TRP A 73 8.03 -5.32 -0.19
C TRP A 73 9.37 -5.88 0.27
N ASP A 74 10.12 -5.06 1.01
CA ASP A 74 11.41 -5.42 1.57
C ASP A 74 11.25 -6.03 2.97
N PRO A 75 11.46 -7.35 3.15
CA PRO A 75 11.18 -8.01 4.42
C PRO A 75 12.00 -7.47 5.59
N LEU A 76 13.25 -7.02 5.34
CA LEU A 76 14.12 -6.47 6.37
C LEU A 76 13.60 -5.11 6.86
N ILE A 77 13.13 -4.27 5.93
CA ILE A 77 12.56 -2.97 6.28
C ILE A 77 11.22 -3.15 7.01
N LEU A 78 10.36 -4.04 6.55
CA LEU A 78 9.10 -4.32 7.23
C LEU A 78 9.31 -4.88 8.64
N ALA A 79 10.24 -5.83 8.81
CA ALA A 79 10.57 -6.41 10.10
C ALA A 79 11.04 -5.35 11.11
N SER A 80 11.76 -4.30 10.67
CA SER A 80 12.16 -3.19 11.55
C SER A 80 10.96 -2.44 12.17
N LEU A 81 9.82 -2.41 11.46
CA LEU A 81 8.56 -1.87 11.96
C LEU A 81 7.74 -2.93 12.71
N GLY A 82 8.14 -4.19 12.73
CA GLY A 82 7.31 -5.30 13.23
C GLY A 82 6.18 -5.65 12.27
N LEU A 83 6.33 -5.36 10.98
CA LEU A 83 5.38 -5.64 9.93
C LEU A 83 5.89 -6.77 9.02
N SER A 84 5.01 -7.23 8.15
CA SER A 84 5.25 -8.24 7.12
C SER A 84 4.36 -7.96 5.92
N ASN A 85 4.58 -8.66 4.81
CA ASN A 85 3.75 -8.51 3.60
C ASN A 85 2.26 -8.72 3.88
N ASN A 86 1.92 -9.50 4.91
CA ASN A 86 0.53 -9.74 5.33
C ASN A 86 -0.16 -8.50 5.89
N HIS A 87 0.55 -7.41 6.16
CA HIS A 87 -0.03 -6.14 6.57
C HIS A 87 -0.38 -5.24 5.37
N PHE A 88 -0.20 -5.72 4.14
CA PHE A 88 -0.54 -4.98 2.93
C PHE A 88 -1.44 -5.82 2.01
N PRO A 89 -2.27 -5.19 1.19
CA PRO A 89 -2.93 -5.88 0.08
C PRO A 89 -1.93 -6.45 -0.95
N PRO A 90 -2.37 -7.37 -1.82
CA PRO A 90 -1.56 -7.84 -2.94
C PRO A 90 -1.13 -6.69 -3.85
N MET A 91 0.13 -6.70 -4.29
CA MET A 91 0.63 -5.72 -5.24
C MET A 91 0.09 -6.00 -6.65
N ARG A 92 -0.18 -4.92 -7.41
CA ARG A 92 -0.64 -4.95 -8.80
C ARG A 92 0.11 -3.91 -9.62
N TYR A 93 0.44 -4.27 -10.86
CA TYR A 93 1.04 -3.36 -11.84
C TYR A 93 -0.04 -2.51 -12.50
N ALA A 94 0.37 -1.34 -12.97
CA ALA A 94 -0.49 -0.50 -13.80
C ALA A 94 -0.98 -1.29 -15.04
N GLY A 95 -2.27 -1.20 -15.32
CA GLY A 95 -2.91 -1.94 -16.42
C GLY A 95 -3.43 -3.34 -16.05
N GLU A 96 -3.08 -3.89 -14.88
CA GLU A 96 -3.71 -5.12 -14.40
C GLU A 96 -5.16 -4.89 -13.99
N LYS A 97 -6.05 -5.80 -14.41
CA LYS A 97 -7.46 -5.79 -14.00
C LYS A 97 -7.57 -6.23 -12.54
N VAL A 98 -8.28 -5.45 -11.72
CA VAL A 98 -8.45 -5.74 -10.29
C VAL A 98 -9.79 -6.43 -10.01
N GLY A 99 -10.86 -5.94 -10.62
CA GLY A 99 -12.21 -6.41 -10.37
C GLY A 99 -13.22 -5.48 -11.03
N LYS A 100 -14.46 -5.94 -11.18
CA LYS A 100 -15.48 -5.14 -11.83
C LYS A 100 -16.02 -4.04 -10.93
N LEU A 101 -16.44 -2.93 -11.52
CA LEU A 101 -17.23 -1.91 -10.84
C LEU A 101 -18.44 -2.57 -10.18
N ARG A 102 -18.61 -2.33 -8.88
CA ARG A 102 -19.71 -2.87 -8.07
C ARG A 102 -21.05 -2.51 -8.70
N THR A 103 -21.95 -3.50 -8.80
CA THR A 103 -23.26 -3.34 -9.44
C THR A 103 -24.05 -2.12 -8.96
N PRO A 104 -24.14 -1.82 -7.64
CA PRO A 104 -24.87 -0.63 -7.18
C PRO A 104 -24.25 0.69 -7.69
N LEU A 105 -22.93 0.75 -7.86
CA LEU A 105 -22.24 1.94 -8.40
C LEU A 105 -22.44 2.04 -9.91
N ALA A 106 -22.31 0.92 -10.62
CA ALA A 106 -22.55 0.84 -12.05
C ALA A 106 -23.97 1.33 -12.40
N GLN A 107 -24.98 0.81 -11.70
CA GLN A 107 -26.38 1.24 -11.85
C GLN A 107 -26.57 2.72 -11.53
N LYS A 108 -26.01 3.19 -10.41
CA LYS A 108 -26.10 4.60 -10.00
C LYS A 108 -25.50 5.55 -11.04
N TRP A 109 -24.47 5.13 -11.76
CA TRP A 109 -23.76 5.96 -12.73
C TRP A 109 -24.17 5.70 -14.19
N GLY A 110 -25.15 4.83 -14.44
CA GLY A 110 -25.56 4.47 -15.80
C GLY A 110 -24.45 3.75 -16.60
N LEU A 111 -23.56 3.03 -15.91
CA LEU A 111 -22.45 2.29 -16.49
C LEU A 111 -22.70 0.78 -16.44
N ASN A 112 -21.96 0.04 -17.27
CA ASN A 112 -21.84 -1.41 -17.13
C ASN A 112 -20.84 -1.76 -16.00
N PRO A 113 -20.87 -3.00 -15.46
CA PRO A 113 -19.83 -3.52 -14.56
C PRO A 113 -18.48 -3.69 -15.29
N VAL A 114 -17.81 -2.57 -15.56
CA VAL A 114 -16.53 -2.49 -16.24
C VAL A 114 -15.39 -3.05 -15.37
N PRO A 115 -14.39 -3.73 -15.97
CA PRO A 115 -13.25 -4.31 -15.26
C PRO A 115 -12.23 -3.27 -14.75
#